data_AF-A0A8E2JAU5-F1
#
_entry.id   AF-A0A8E2JAU5-F1
#
_cell.length_a   1.000
_cell.length_b   1.000
_cell.length_c   1.000
_cell.angle_alpha   90.00
_cell.angle_beta   90.00
_cell.angle_gamma   90.00
#
_symmetry.space_group_name_H-M   'P 1'
#
loop_
_entity.id
_entity.type
_entity.pdbx_description
1 polymer ?
#
loop_
_entity_poly.entity_id
_entity_poly.type
_entity_poly.pdbx_seq_one_letter_code
_entity_poly.pdbx_strand_id
1 'polypeptide(L)'
;MLLCGIVNELKKSMAKSDAMSHFFCQATDSRINNSTAMLRGLIYLLVDRQPSLILHIRKTYDHAGKTLFEDANAWVALSEIFTNIVQDPSLDSTYLIVDALDECTEGLPELLDIIIQKSSVSPHVKWLVSSRNWPPIEERLDRAGSTVSLCLELNAESISTAVSIFIRHKVRQLTQEKKYDDKTQEAVLEHLLSNANDTFLWVALMLEDMYDDVESLQEIIGLCGSFLTVRKDKIYFVH
;
A
#
# COMPACT_ATOMS: atom_id res chain seq x y z
N MET A 1 -4.38 2.25 -3.02
CA MET A 1 -4.29 3.58 -3.70
C MET A 1 -3.90 4.74 -2.78
N LEU A 2 -4.53 4.93 -1.62
CA LEU A 2 -4.20 6.06 -0.73
C LEU A 2 -2.72 6.09 -0.32
N LEU A 3 -2.16 4.93 0.04
CA LEU A 3 -0.78 4.86 0.50
C LEU A 3 0.21 5.27 -0.59
N CYS A 4 -0.07 5.00 -1.87
CA CYS A 4 0.73 5.51 -2.98
C CYS A 4 0.76 7.04 -3.03
N GLY A 5 -0.38 7.70 -2.77
CA GLY A 5 -0.46 9.16 -2.66
C GLY A 5 0.39 9.69 -1.50
N ILE A 6 0.27 9.08 -0.32
CA ILE A 6 1.07 9.44 0.86
C ILE A 6 2.56 9.23 0.58
N VAL A 7 2.95 8.10 -0.03
CA VAL A 7 4.31 7.80 -0.46
C VAL A 7 4.85 8.89 -1.37
N ASN A 8 4.07 9.34 -2.35
CA ASN A 8 4.50 10.39 -3.28
C ASN A 8 4.70 11.73 -2.57
N GLU A 9 3.85 12.10 -1.62
CA GLU A 9 4.04 13.31 -0.82
C GLU A 9 5.22 13.19 0.15
N LEU A 10 5.42 12.04 0.79
CA LEU A 10 6.58 11.76 1.64
C LEU A 10 7.88 11.89 0.85
N LYS A 11 7.95 11.33 -0.35
CA LYS A 11 9.13 11.44 -1.22
C LYS A 11 9.52 12.88 -1.52
N LYS A 12 8.58 13.83 -1.53
CA LYS A 12 8.88 15.26 -1.77
C LYS A 12 9.51 15.94 -0.56
N SER A 13 9.23 15.46 0.65
CA SER A 13 9.74 16.05 1.91
C SER A 13 10.98 15.35 2.46
N MET A 14 11.29 14.15 1.96
CA MET A 14 12.48 13.39 2.33
C MET A 14 13.78 14.09 1.94
N ALA A 15 14.80 13.97 2.80
CA ALA A 15 16.15 14.38 2.45
C ALA A 15 16.71 13.44 1.36
N LYS A 16 17.69 13.92 0.58
CA LYS A 16 18.32 13.11 -0.48
C LYS A 16 19.01 11.85 0.06
N SER A 17 19.46 11.91 1.30
CA SER A 17 20.06 10.79 2.03
C SER A 17 19.02 9.79 2.52
N ASP A 18 17.76 10.17 2.68
CA ASP A 18 16.77 9.26 3.25
C ASP A 18 16.46 8.11 2.26
N ALA A 19 16.25 6.93 2.84
CA ALA A 19 15.86 5.74 2.11
C ALA A 19 14.37 5.46 2.29
N MET A 20 13.77 4.79 1.30
CA MET A 20 12.41 4.31 1.37
C MET A 20 12.35 2.91 0.77
N SER A 21 11.80 1.98 1.53
CA SER A 21 11.50 0.62 1.09
C SER A 21 10.03 0.35 1.34
N HIS A 22 9.36 -0.26 0.37
CA HIS A 22 7.92 -0.44 0.40
C HIS A 22 7.51 -1.80 -0.13
N PHE A 23 6.41 -2.33 0.40
CA PHE A 23 5.77 -3.53 -0.11
C PHE A 23 4.27 -3.26 -0.26
N PHE A 24 3.72 -3.57 -1.43
CA PHE A 24 2.30 -3.44 -1.71
C PHE A 24 1.70 -4.83 -1.81
N CYS A 25 0.86 -5.21 -0.85
CA CYS A 25 0.16 -6.50 -0.92
C CYS A 25 -0.82 -6.50 -2.10
N GLN A 26 -0.97 -7.67 -2.72
CA GLN A 26 -1.86 -7.85 -3.86
C GLN A 26 -2.75 -9.05 -3.58
N ALA A 27 -3.95 -8.87 -3.01
CA ALA A 27 -4.88 -9.97 -2.64
C ALA A 27 -5.11 -11.02 -3.75
N THR A 28 -4.88 -10.68 -5.02
CA THR A 28 -4.99 -11.61 -6.15
C THR A 28 -3.81 -12.57 -6.32
N ASP A 29 -2.67 -12.34 -5.65
CA ASP A 29 -1.48 -13.19 -5.73
C ASP A 29 -1.06 -13.72 -4.34
N SER A 30 -1.61 -14.86 -3.96
CA SER A 30 -1.29 -15.54 -2.71
C SER A 30 0.16 -16.00 -2.58
N ARG A 31 0.93 -16.02 -3.68
CA ARG A 31 2.36 -16.40 -3.64
C ARG A 31 3.20 -15.35 -2.94
N ILE A 32 2.76 -14.10 -2.93
CA ILE A 32 3.52 -12.95 -2.40
C ILE A 32 2.92 -12.33 -1.14
N ASN A 33 1.67 -12.67 -0.79
CA ASN A 33 1.00 -12.14 0.41
C ASN A 33 1.30 -12.95 1.67
N ASN A 34 2.56 -13.26 1.93
CA ASN A 34 3.00 -13.84 3.19
C ASN A 34 4.15 -13.02 3.78
N SER A 35 4.33 -13.14 5.09
CA SER A 35 5.32 -12.37 5.83
C SER A 35 6.74 -12.52 5.26
N THR A 36 7.10 -13.72 4.83
CA THR A 36 8.42 -14.03 4.26
C THR A 36 8.65 -13.26 2.95
N ALA A 37 7.66 -13.25 2.05
CA ALA A 37 7.72 -12.49 0.80
C ALA A 37 7.76 -10.97 1.04
N MET A 38 7.01 -10.47 2.03
CA MET A 38 7.03 -9.07 2.43
C MET A 38 8.41 -8.63 2.91
N LEU A 39 9.01 -9.37 3.87
CA LEU A 39 10.37 -9.09 4.33
C LEU A 39 11.38 -9.18 3.20
N ARG A 40 11.28 -10.19 2.34
CA ARG A 40 12.17 -10.35 1.18
C ARG A 40 12.10 -9.13 0.26
N GLY A 41 10.91 -8.64 -0.05
CA GLY A 41 10.71 -7.45 -0.86
C GLY A 41 11.28 -6.19 -0.22
N LEU A 42 11.06 -6.02 1.10
CA LEU A 42 11.60 -4.88 1.83
C LEU A 42 13.14 -4.90 1.86
N ILE A 43 13.76 -6.04 2.14
CA ILE A 43 15.21 -6.23 2.13
C ILE A 43 15.78 -5.93 0.75
N TYR A 44 15.15 -6.46 -0.31
CA TYR A 44 15.57 -6.24 -1.68
C TYR A 44 15.69 -4.75 -2.00
N LEU A 45 14.64 -3.97 -1.71
CA LEU A 45 14.63 -2.53 -1.99
C LEU A 45 15.61 -1.74 -1.12
N LEU A 46 15.84 -2.15 0.14
CA LEU A 46 16.84 -1.51 1.00
C LEU A 46 18.24 -1.67 0.42
N VAL A 47 18.57 -2.87 -0.04
CA VAL A 47 19.89 -3.19 -0.59
C VAL A 47 20.08 -2.59 -1.98
N ASP A 48 19.04 -2.54 -2.79
CA ASP A 48 19.07 -1.83 -4.07
C ASP A 48 19.36 -0.33 -3.88
N ARG A 49 18.73 0.27 -2.86
CA ARG A 49 18.93 1.69 -2.53
C ARG A 49 20.29 1.98 -1.90
N GLN A 50 20.76 1.12 -1.01
CA GLN A 50 22.04 1.24 -0.31
C GLN A 50 22.85 -0.07 -0.43
N PRO A 51 23.64 -0.22 -1.52
CA PRO A 51 24.32 -1.48 -1.84
C PRO A 51 25.31 -1.99 -0.79
N SER A 52 25.81 -1.14 0.12
CA SER A 52 26.70 -1.57 1.20
C SER A 52 26.04 -2.57 2.16
N LEU A 53 24.70 -2.53 2.28
CA LEU A 53 23.92 -3.42 3.13
C LEU A 53 23.92 -4.89 2.64
N ILE A 54 24.35 -5.15 1.40
CA ILE A 54 24.49 -6.51 0.85
C ILE A 54 25.36 -7.41 1.73
N LEU A 55 26.28 -6.83 2.51
CA LEU A 55 27.14 -7.55 3.44
C LEU A 55 26.35 -8.38 4.46
N HIS A 56 25.19 -7.89 4.91
CA HIS A 56 24.31 -8.61 5.84
C HIS A 56 23.69 -9.86 5.20
N ILE A 57 23.37 -9.80 3.91
CA ILE A 57 22.86 -10.95 3.17
C ILE A 57 24.01 -11.94 2.91
N ARG A 58 25.16 -11.44 2.44
CA ARG A 58 26.32 -12.28 2.08
C ARG A 58 26.85 -13.07 3.27
N LYS A 59 26.91 -12.47 4.45
CA LYS A 59 27.34 -13.16 5.68
C LYS A 59 26.61 -14.49 5.88
N THR A 60 25.31 -14.51 5.61
CA THR A 60 24.48 -15.70 5.75
C THR A 60 24.51 -16.57 4.48
N TYR A 61 24.43 -15.95 3.30
CA TYR A 61 24.39 -16.64 2.01
C TYR A 61 25.67 -17.41 1.70
N ASP A 62 26.84 -16.87 2.01
CA ASP A 62 28.13 -17.49 1.68
C ASP A 62 28.35 -18.81 2.44
N HIS A 63 27.68 -19.01 3.57
CA HIS A 63 27.75 -20.23 4.38
C HIS A 63 26.64 -21.24 4.04
N ALA A 64 25.40 -20.78 3.92
CA ALA A 64 24.23 -21.66 3.80
C ALA A 64 23.71 -21.82 2.37
N GLY A 65 24.13 -20.93 1.47
CA GLY A 65 23.67 -20.88 0.08
C GLY A 65 22.21 -20.46 -0.07
N LYS A 66 21.69 -20.71 -1.28
CA LYS A 66 20.36 -20.27 -1.72
C LYS A 66 19.21 -20.95 -0.97
N THR A 67 19.37 -22.22 -0.61
CA THR A 67 18.28 -23.05 -0.05
C THR A 67 17.70 -22.47 1.24
N LEU A 68 18.54 -21.84 2.06
CA LEU A 68 18.16 -21.19 3.31
C LEU A 68 17.09 -20.09 3.13
N PHE A 69 16.99 -19.51 1.93
CA PHE A 69 16.06 -18.43 1.61
C PHE A 69 14.78 -18.90 0.92
N GLU A 70 14.70 -20.19 0.58
CA GLU A 70 13.61 -20.79 -0.20
C GLU A 70 12.81 -21.83 0.59
N ASP A 71 13.39 -22.42 1.64
CA ASP A 71 12.79 -23.49 2.43
C ASP A 71 12.10 -22.98 3.73
N ALA A 72 11.70 -23.92 4.59
CA ALA A 72 11.01 -23.64 5.86
C ALA A 72 11.77 -22.68 6.80
N ASN A 73 13.08 -22.51 6.61
CA ASN A 73 13.90 -21.62 7.43
C ASN A 73 13.99 -20.19 6.87
N ALA A 74 13.37 -19.92 5.70
CA ALA A 74 13.44 -18.63 5.03
C ALA A 74 13.00 -17.47 5.94
N TRP A 75 11.94 -17.65 6.73
CA TRP A 75 11.49 -16.64 7.68
C TRP A 75 12.56 -16.31 8.72
N VAL A 76 13.18 -17.32 9.32
CA VAL A 76 14.21 -17.15 10.35
C VAL A 76 15.42 -16.42 9.77
N ALA A 77 15.90 -16.86 8.62
CA ALA A 77 17.04 -16.24 7.96
C ALA A 77 16.76 -14.78 7.55
N LEU A 78 15.60 -14.52 6.93
CA LEU A 78 15.24 -13.17 6.47
C LEU A 78 14.94 -12.23 7.64
N SER A 79 14.30 -12.69 8.71
CA SER A 79 14.05 -11.87 9.90
C SER A 79 15.35 -11.48 10.63
N GLU A 80 16.32 -12.38 10.69
CA GLU A 80 17.66 -12.08 11.23
C GLU A 80 18.41 -11.08 10.35
N ILE A 81 18.44 -11.30 9.03
CA ILE A 81 19.08 -10.38 8.07
C ILE A 81 18.43 -9.00 8.12
N PHE A 82 17.11 -8.95 8.09
CA PHE A 82 16.36 -7.70 8.19
C PHE A 82 16.70 -6.97 9.50
N THR A 83 16.73 -7.71 10.63
CA THR A 83 17.14 -7.16 11.93
C THR A 83 18.53 -6.54 11.88
N ASN A 84 19.50 -7.24 11.29
CA ASN A 84 20.87 -6.74 11.18
C ASN A 84 20.95 -5.49 10.29
N ILE A 85 20.18 -5.44 9.21
CA ILE A 85 20.09 -4.27 8.33
C ILE A 85 19.51 -3.07 9.07
N VAL A 86 18.35 -3.21 9.72
CA VAL A 86 17.67 -2.08 10.40
C VAL A 86 18.38 -1.60 11.66
N GLN A 87 19.35 -2.35 12.17
CA GLN A 87 20.21 -1.98 13.29
C GLN A 87 21.61 -1.53 12.85
N ASP A 88 21.91 -1.56 11.54
CA ASP A 88 23.19 -1.10 11.03
C ASP A 88 23.32 0.43 11.25
N PRO A 89 24.34 0.90 11.97
CA PRO A 89 24.54 2.34 12.21
C PRO A 89 24.78 3.16 10.94
N SER A 90 25.18 2.51 9.84
CA SER A 90 25.37 3.13 8.54
C SER A 90 24.09 3.16 7.70
N LEU A 91 22.98 2.57 8.16
CA LEU A 91 21.70 2.67 7.48
C LEU A 91 21.21 4.12 7.53
N ASP A 92 20.96 4.69 6.36
CA ASP A 92 20.35 6.02 6.26
C ASP A 92 18.97 6.05 6.94
N SER A 93 18.47 7.25 7.31
CA SER A 93 17.12 7.34 7.85
C SER A 93 16.13 6.78 6.84
N THR A 94 15.33 5.81 7.29
CA THR A 94 14.60 4.91 6.39
C THR A 94 13.11 4.91 6.71
N TYR A 95 12.29 5.03 5.68
CA TYR A 95 10.85 4.80 5.75
C TYR A 95 10.53 3.41 5.23
N LEU A 96 9.94 2.57 6.07
CA LEU A 96 9.46 1.24 5.72
C LEU A 96 7.94 1.26 5.60
N ILE A 97 7.44 0.87 4.43
CA ILE A 97 6.04 1.08 4.07
C ILE A 97 5.41 -0.26 3.69
N VAL A 98 4.29 -0.62 4.28
CA VAL A 98 3.54 -1.83 3.91
C VAL A 98 2.08 -1.46 3.65
N ASP A 99 1.61 -1.65 2.42
CA ASP A 99 0.20 -1.42 2.05
C ASP A 99 -0.62 -2.70 2.23
N ALA A 100 -1.83 -2.55 2.75
CA ALA A 100 -2.84 -3.60 2.91
C ALA A 100 -2.31 -4.80 3.69
N LEU A 101 -1.80 -4.54 4.90
CA LEU A 101 -1.19 -5.53 5.78
C LEU A 101 -2.14 -6.69 6.14
N ASP A 102 -3.45 -6.43 6.17
CA ASP A 102 -4.50 -7.42 6.38
C ASP A 102 -4.58 -8.49 5.28
N GLU A 103 -3.98 -8.26 4.11
CA GLU A 103 -3.90 -9.25 3.04
C GLU A 103 -2.85 -10.34 3.31
N CYS A 104 -2.05 -10.21 4.38
CA CYS A 104 -1.05 -11.20 4.75
C CYS A 104 -1.70 -12.52 5.21
N THR A 105 -1.63 -13.55 4.37
CA THR A 105 -2.30 -14.84 4.60
C THR A 105 -1.53 -15.76 5.54
N GLU A 106 -0.23 -15.54 5.71
CA GLU A 106 0.64 -16.39 6.53
C GLU A 106 1.72 -15.57 7.24
N GLY A 107 1.94 -15.84 8.53
CA GLY A 107 3.01 -15.25 9.33
C GLY A 107 2.80 -13.79 9.75
N LEU A 108 1.56 -13.30 9.70
CA LEU A 108 1.20 -11.94 10.12
C LEU A 108 1.58 -11.62 11.58
N PRO A 109 1.33 -12.49 12.59
CA PRO A 109 1.75 -12.22 13.96
C PRO A 109 3.26 -11.99 14.10
N GLU A 110 4.07 -12.79 13.43
CA GLU A 110 5.53 -12.69 13.45
C GLU A 110 6.02 -11.41 12.76
N LEU A 111 5.36 -11.00 11.67
CA LEU A 111 5.64 -9.73 11.00
C LEU A 111 5.30 -8.53 11.88
N LEU A 112 4.14 -8.55 12.55
CA LEU A 112 3.74 -7.51 13.50
C LEU A 112 4.75 -7.41 14.65
N ASP A 113 5.22 -8.54 15.17
CA ASP A 113 6.23 -8.56 16.22
C ASP A 113 7.54 -7.92 15.76
N ILE A 114 7.97 -8.13 14.51
CA ILE A 114 9.11 -7.40 13.93
C ILE A 114 8.83 -5.91 13.85
N ILE A 115 7.69 -5.49 13.31
CA ILE A 115 7.34 -4.06 13.16
C ILE A 115 7.39 -3.36 14.53
N ILE A 116 6.77 -3.96 15.54
CA ILE A 116 6.68 -3.43 16.91
C ILE A 116 8.04 -3.40 17.59
N GLN A 117 8.79 -4.50 17.53
CA GLN A 117 10.10 -4.56 18.18
C GLN A 117 11.08 -3.60 17.52
N LYS A 118 11.11 -3.54 16.18
CA LYS A 118 12.10 -2.75 15.44
C LYS A 118 11.79 -1.25 15.44
N SER A 119 10.53 -0.85 15.49
CA SER A 119 10.17 0.57 15.66
C SER A 119 10.70 1.15 16.98
N SER A 120 10.74 0.35 18.05
CA SER A 120 11.21 0.81 19.36
C SER A 120 12.74 0.90 19.49
N VAL A 121 13.48 0.03 18.82
CA VAL A 121 14.96 -0.05 18.96
C VAL A 121 15.73 0.72 17.90
N SER A 122 15.12 1.01 16.74
CA SER A 122 15.76 1.67 15.60
C SER A 122 15.08 3.00 15.29
N PRO A 123 15.41 4.10 16.01
CA PRO A 123 14.71 5.38 15.87
C PRO A 123 14.92 6.06 14.50
N HIS A 124 15.94 5.65 13.74
CA HIS A 124 16.16 6.11 12.36
C HIS A 124 15.27 5.40 11.33
N VAL A 125 14.56 4.34 11.74
CA VAL A 125 13.60 3.60 10.92
C VAL A 125 12.17 3.96 11.32
N LYS A 126 11.40 4.47 10.36
CA LYS A 126 10.00 4.85 10.55
C LYS A 126 9.11 3.90 9.77
N TRP A 127 8.13 3.31 10.44
CA TRP A 127 7.15 2.44 9.81
C TRP A 127 5.89 3.21 9.44
N LEU A 128 5.36 2.91 8.26
CA LEU A 128 4.05 3.32 7.82
C LEU A 128 3.31 2.10 7.27
N VAL A 129 2.27 1.64 7.96
CA VAL A 129 1.49 0.49 7.54
C VAL A 129 0.04 0.92 7.28
N SER A 130 -0.58 0.37 6.24
CA SER A 130 -2.03 0.48 6.03
C SER A 130 -2.69 -0.88 6.21
N SER A 131 -3.94 -0.89 6.68
CA SER A 131 -4.74 -2.09 6.88
C SER A 131 -6.21 -1.72 6.86
N ARG A 132 -7.09 -2.68 6.54
CA ARG A 132 -8.51 -2.62 6.95
C ARG A 132 -8.63 -2.61 8.47
N ASN A 133 -9.79 -2.20 8.98
CA ASN A 133 -10.15 -2.26 10.40
C ASN A 133 -10.26 -3.71 10.86
N TRP A 134 -9.12 -4.32 11.16
CA TRP A 134 -8.97 -5.71 11.53
C TRP A 134 -8.51 -5.81 12.99
N PRO A 135 -9.38 -6.17 13.95
CA PRO A 135 -9.08 -6.05 15.37
C PRO A 135 -7.79 -6.77 15.82
N PRO A 136 -7.45 -7.97 15.33
CA PRO A 136 -6.16 -8.61 15.65
C PRO A 136 -4.91 -7.78 15.30
N ILE A 137 -4.96 -6.95 14.26
CA ILE A 137 -3.85 -6.08 13.86
C ILE A 137 -3.80 -4.88 14.80
N GLU A 138 -4.94 -4.23 15.03
CA GLU A 138 -5.09 -3.07 15.92
C GLU A 138 -4.62 -3.40 17.35
N GLU A 139 -5.14 -4.47 17.95
CA GLU A 139 -4.78 -4.92 19.30
C GLU A 139 -3.29 -5.26 19.46
N ARG A 140 -2.63 -5.75 18.39
CA ARG A 140 -1.18 -5.98 18.39
C ARG A 140 -0.41 -4.67 18.32
N LEU A 141 -0.77 -3.77 17.40
CA LEU A 141 -0.07 -2.50 17.20
C LEU A 141 -0.25 -1.52 18.37
N ASP A 142 -1.39 -1.53 19.04
CA ASP A 142 -1.64 -0.68 20.22
C ASP A 142 -0.74 -1.05 21.41
N ARG A 143 -0.36 -2.31 21.52
CA ARG A 143 0.61 -2.76 22.55
C ARG A 143 2.00 -2.16 22.39
N ALA A 144 2.33 -1.63 21.21
CA ALA A 144 3.63 -0.99 20.96
C ALA A 144 3.79 0.37 21.66
N GLY A 145 2.71 0.97 22.17
CA GLY A 145 2.71 2.21 22.96
C GLY A 145 3.18 3.48 22.23
N SER A 146 3.76 3.36 21.03
CA SER A 146 4.33 4.43 20.21
C SER A 146 3.72 4.50 18.79
N THR A 147 2.70 3.68 18.52
CA THR A 147 1.97 3.69 17.26
C THR A 147 1.00 4.87 17.23
N VAL A 148 1.12 5.74 16.22
CA VAL A 148 0.08 6.72 15.90
C VAL A 148 -0.83 6.08 14.86
N SER A 149 -2.04 5.69 15.27
CA SER A 149 -3.06 5.18 14.36
C SER A 149 -3.86 6.33 13.75
N LEU A 150 -4.03 6.32 12.42
CA LEU A 150 -4.93 7.23 11.71
C LEU A 150 -6.09 6.41 11.13
N CYS A 151 -7.24 6.45 11.80
CA CYS A 151 -8.46 5.86 11.27
C CYS A 151 -9.16 6.85 10.35
N LEU A 152 -9.21 6.52 9.05
CA LEU A 152 -9.78 7.40 8.03
C LEU A 152 -11.31 7.50 8.13
N GLU A 153 -11.98 6.45 8.63
CA GLU A 153 -13.43 6.43 8.82
C GLU A 153 -13.91 7.48 9.82
N LEU A 154 -13.05 7.90 10.76
CA LEU A 154 -13.36 8.97 11.72
C LEU A 154 -13.50 10.35 11.07
N ASN A 155 -13.10 10.48 9.80
CA ASN A 155 -13.17 11.72 9.03
C ASN A 155 -14.22 11.65 7.91
N ALA A 156 -15.33 10.93 8.14
CA ALA A 156 -16.40 10.73 7.15
C ALA A 156 -16.85 12.03 6.45
N GLU A 157 -16.99 13.14 7.18
CA GLU A 157 -17.36 14.45 6.60
C GLU A 157 -16.27 15.00 5.66
N SER A 158 -15.00 14.84 6.02
CA SER A 158 -13.87 15.25 5.17
C SER A 158 -13.77 14.36 3.92
N ILE A 159 -14.02 13.06 4.05
CA ILE A 159 -14.07 12.12 2.92
C ILE A 159 -15.22 12.51 1.99
N SER A 160 -16.42 12.72 2.51
CA SER A 160 -17.60 13.12 1.72
C SER A 160 -17.36 14.44 0.97
N THR A 161 -16.74 15.41 1.66
CA THR A 161 -16.34 16.69 1.04
C THR A 161 -15.34 16.47 -0.09
N ALA A 162 -14.31 15.64 0.14
CA ALA A 162 -13.29 15.37 -0.87
C ALA A 162 -13.85 14.61 -2.08
N VAL A 163 -14.74 13.63 -1.87
CA VAL A 163 -15.46 12.92 -2.95
C VAL A 163 -16.34 13.87 -3.74
N SER A 164 -17.07 14.76 -3.07
CA SER A 164 -17.89 15.78 -3.71
C SER A 164 -17.08 16.78 -4.54
N ILE A 165 -15.88 17.15 -4.08
CA ILE A 165 -14.94 17.98 -4.85
C ILE A 165 -14.43 17.20 -6.07
N PHE A 166 -14.05 15.94 -5.90
CA PHE A 166 -13.58 15.07 -6.98
C PHE A 166 -14.63 14.89 -8.07
N ILE A 167 -15.88 14.57 -7.71
CA ILE A 167 -17.01 14.45 -8.63
C ILE A 167 -17.17 15.75 -9.42
N ARG A 168 -17.26 16.90 -8.74
CA ARG A 168 -17.42 18.21 -9.41
C ARG A 168 -16.29 18.50 -10.39
N HIS A 169 -15.05 18.21 -10.01
CA HIS A 169 -13.90 18.38 -10.88
C HIS A 169 -13.98 17.48 -12.12
N LYS A 170 -14.29 16.19 -11.93
CA LYS A 170 -14.36 15.22 -13.01
C LYS A 170 -15.53 15.42 -13.97
N VAL A 171 -16.71 15.79 -13.45
CA VAL A 171 -17.86 16.16 -14.29
C VAL A 171 -17.54 17.38 -15.14
N ARG A 172 -16.88 18.39 -14.56
CA ARG A 172 -16.43 19.57 -15.32
C ARG A 172 -15.45 19.17 -16.44
N GLN A 173 -14.51 18.28 -16.17
CA GLN A 173 -13.59 17.76 -17.18
C GLN A 173 -14.35 17.02 -18.29
N LEU A 174 -15.26 16.10 -17.92
CA LEU A 174 -16.07 15.32 -18.86
C LEU A 174 -16.93 16.22 -19.76
N THR A 175 -17.59 17.23 -19.20
CA THR A 175 -18.38 18.22 -19.95
C THR A 175 -17.53 18.95 -20.98
N GLN A 176 -16.30 19.35 -20.63
CA GLN A 176 -15.41 20.05 -21.55
C GLN A 176 -14.97 19.16 -22.72
N GLU A 177 -14.67 17.89 -22.44
CA GLU A 177 -14.21 16.93 -23.44
C GLU A 177 -15.33 16.47 -24.37
N LYS A 178 -16.50 16.12 -23.82
CA LYS A 178 -17.65 15.61 -24.58
C LYS A 178 -18.63 16.70 -25.04
N LYS A 179 -18.41 17.96 -24.65
CA LYS A 179 -19.23 19.14 -24.97
C LYS A 179 -20.70 18.98 -24.54
N TYR A 180 -20.92 18.54 -23.31
CA TYR A 180 -22.27 18.40 -22.74
C TYR A 180 -22.92 19.77 -22.52
N ASP A 181 -24.25 19.80 -22.64
CA ASP A 181 -25.05 20.97 -22.27
C ASP A 181 -25.23 21.06 -20.75
N ASP A 182 -25.64 22.24 -20.26
CA ASP A 182 -25.79 22.48 -18.82
C ASP A 182 -26.76 21.49 -18.15
N LYS A 183 -27.79 21.05 -18.88
CA LYS A 183 -28.77 20.07 -18.38
C LYS A 183 -28.16 18.69 -18.17
N THR A 184 -27.37 18.22 -19.13
CA THR A 184 -26.67 16.93 -19.04
C THR A 184 -25.59 16.98 -17.97
N GLN A 185 -24.84 18.08 -17.87
CA GLN A 185 -23.86 18.28 -16.81
C GLN A 185 -24.51 18.17 -15.42
N GLU A 186 -25.61 18.87 -15.19
CA GLU A 186 -26.30 18.85 -13.89
C GLU A 186 -26.85 17.46 -13.56
N ALA A 187 -27.46 16.79 -14.54
CA ALA A 187 -27.98 15.43 -14.34
C ALA A 187 -26.88 14.42 -13.97
N VAL A 188 -25.71 14.50 -14.61
CA VAL A 188 -24.55 13.65 -14.29
C VAL A 188 -24.00 13.98 -12.90
N LEU A 189 -23.90 15.26 -12.56
CA LEU A 189 -23.44 15.72 -11.25
C LEU A 189 -24.35 15.20 -10.12
N GLU A 190 -25.67 15.41 -10.24
CA GLU A 190 -26.65 14.93 -9.26
C GLU A 190 -26.62 13.40 -9.12
N HIS A 191 -26.52 12.69 -10.25
CA HIS A 191 -26.46 11.24 -10.24
C HIS A 191 -25.23 10.72 -9.49
N LEU A 192 -24.04 11.26 -9.80
CA LEU A 192 -22.80 10.82 -9.15
C LEU A 192 -22.78 11.19 -7.66
N LEU A 193 -23.20 12.40 -7.29
CA LEU A 193 -23.26 12.82 -5.88
C LEU A 193 -24.22 11.94 -5.06
N SER A 194 -25.37 11.56 -5.63
CA SER A 194 -26.39 10.78 -4.91
C SER A 194 -26.03 9.30 -4.75
N ASN A 195 -25.14 8.76 -5.59
CA ASN A 195 -24.84 7.33 -5.63
C ASN A 195 -23.40 6.98 -5.22
N ALA A 196 -22.50 7.95 -5.11
CA ALA A 196 -21.09 7.70 -4.80
C ALA A 196 -20.86 7.07 -3.43
N ASN A 197 -21.76 7.29 -2.46
CA ASN A 197 -21.64 6.81 -1.08
C ASN A 197 -20.22 6.99 -0.53
N ASP A 198 -19.69 8.22 -0.69
CA ASP A 198 -18.34 8.63 -0.29
C ASP A 198 -17.19 7.74 -0.80
N THR A 199 -17.40 7.06 -1.93
CA THR A 199 -16.44 6.12 -2.51
C THR A 199 -15.82 6.66 -3.79
N PHE A 200 -14.56 7.12 -3.73
CA PHE A 200 -13.80 7.59 -4.89
C PHE A 200 -13.75 6.58 -6.03
N LEU A 201 -13.60 5.29 -5.69
CA LEU A 201 -13.49 4.21 -6.66
C LEU A 201 -14.76 4.06 -7.50
N TRP A 202 -15.93 4.09 -6.87
CA TRP A 202 -17.20 3.99 -7.58
C TRP A 202 -17.36 5.12 -8.59
N VAL A 203 -17.03 6.36 -8.18
CA VAL A 203 -17.06 7.53 -9.06
C VAL A 203 -16.11 7.36 -10.24
N ALA A 204 -14.87 6.90 -9.99
CA ALA A 204 -13.89 6.67 -11.06
C ALA A 204 -14.38 5.64 -12.08
N LEU A 205 -14.92 4.51 -11.62
CA LEU A 205 -15.46 3.46 -12.49
C LEU A 205 -16.66 3.93 -13.32
N MET A 206 -17.59 4.66 -12.71
CA MET A 206 -18.76 5.20 -13.43
C MET A 206 -18.36 6.22 -14.47
N LEU A 207 -17.40 7.08 -14.16
CA LEU A 207 -16.91 8.06 -15.13
C LEU A 207 -16.17 7.40 -16.28
N GLU A 208 -15.39 6.34 -16.04
CA GLU A 208 -14.72 5.58 -17.10
C GLU A 208 -15.68 4.96 -18.10
N ASP A 209 -16.77 4.35 -17.61
CA ASP A 209 -17.84 3.81 -18.45
C ASP A 209 -18.46 4.92 -19.34
N MET A 210 -18.40 6.17 -18.89
CA MET A 210 -18.85 7.34 -19.66
C MET A 210 -17.76 7.93 -20.60
N TYR A 211 -16.48 7.63 -20.36
CA TYR A 211 -15.37 8.02 -21.23
C TYR A 211 -15.22 7.08 -22.43
N ASP A 212 -15.46 5.79 -22.21
CA ASP A 212 -15.39 4.67 -23.15
C ASP A 212 -14.12 4.65 -24.04
N ASP A 213 -13.07 4.05 -23.48
CA ASP A 213 -12.12 3.18 -24.17
C ASP A 213 -11.80 2.00 -23.22
N VAL A 214 -11.98 0.77 -23.68
CA VAL A 214 -11.88 -0.47 -22.87
C VAL A 214 -10.48 -0.68 -22.30
N GLU A 215 -9.45 -0.06 -22.91
CA GLU A 215 -8.09 -0.04 -22.37
C GLU A 215 -7.98 0.73 -21.04
N SER A 216 -8.81 1.76 -20.83
CA SER A 216 -8.78 2.60 -19.61
C SER A 216 -9.21 1.81 -18.38
N LEU A 217 -10.29 1.01 -18.50
CA LEU A 217 -10.81 0.14 -17.44
C LEU A 217 -9.79 -0.89 -16.95
N GLN A 218 -8.94 -1.41 -17.84
CA GLN A 218 -7.85 -2.31 -17.44
C GLN A 218 -6.75 -1.56 -16.67
N GLU A 219 -6.47 -0.31 -17.04
CA GLU A 219 -5.51 0.55 -16.36
C GLU A 219 -6.01 0.93 -14.96
N ILE A 220 -7.29 1.32 -14.80
CA ILE A 220 -7.87 1.58 -13.48
C ILE A 220 -7.95 0.31 -12.62
N ILE A 221 -8.32 -0.84 -13.16
CA ILE A 221 -8.30 -2.09 -12.38
C ILE A 221 -6.86 -2.44 -11.97
N GLY A 222 -5.86 -2.15 -12.81
CA GLY A 222 -4.45 -2.21 -12.46
C GLY A 222 -4.06 -1.22 -11.33
N LEU A 223 -4.60 0.00 -11.36
CA LEU A 223 -4.39 1.03 -10.31
C LEU A 223 -5.13 0.72 -9.01
N CYS A 224 -6.25 0.00 -9.09
CA CYS A 224 -7.06 -0.43 -7.96
C CYS A 224 -6.52 -1.69 -7.28
N GLY A 225 -5.53 -2.35 -7.87
CA GLY A 225 -4.92 -3.55 -7.30
C GLY A 225 -5.97 -4.62 -7.01
N SER A 226 -5.86 -5.26 -5.86
CA SER A 226 -6.58 -6.50 -5.58
C SER A 226 -8.06 -6.37 -5.18
N PHE A 227 -8.61 -5.16 -5.16
CA PHE A 227 -10.00 -4.91 -4.80
C PHE A 227 -10.98 -5.22 -5.94
N LEU A 228 -10.49 -5.33 -7.18
CA LEU A 228 -11.29 -5.58 -8.37
C LEU A 228 -10.61 -6.63 -9.24
N THR A 229 -11.38 -7.56 -9.81
CA THR A 229 -10.89 -8.50 -10.82
C THR A 229 -11.85 -8.59 -12.00
N VAL A 230 -11.32 -8.77 -13.21
CA VAL A 230 -12.13 -8.97 -14.43
C VAL A 230 -12.20 -10.44 -14.76
N ARG A 231 -13.41 -10.98 -14.95
CA ARG A 231 -13.62 -12.31 -15.55
C ARG A 231 -14.73 -12.23 -16.58
N LYS A 232 -14.46 -12.65 -17.83
CA LYS A 232 -15.45 -12.70 -18.92
C LYS A 232 -16.20 -11.36 -19.09
N ASP A 233 -15.45 -10.27 -19.22
CA ASP A 233 -15.98 -8.92 -19.44
C ASP A 233 -16.95 -8.42 -18.35
N LYS A 234 -16.77 -8.93 -17.13
CA LYS A 234 -17.50 -8.50 -15.94
C LYS A 234 -16.52 -8.17 -14.83
N ILE A 235 -16.77 -7.04 -14.15
CA ILE A 235 -16.02 -6.59 -12.99
C ILE A 235 -16.59 -7.27 -11.75
N TYR A 236 -15.71 -7.91 -10.98
CA TYR A 236 -16.03 -8.53 -9.71
C TYR A 236 -15.32 -7.77 -8.60
N PHE A 237 -16.06 -7.42 -7.55
CA PHE A 237 -15.48 -6.97 -6.29
C PHE A 237 -14.86 -8.19 -5.61
N VAL A 238 -13.56 -8.12 -5.36
CA VAL A 238 -12.86 -9.08 -4.50
C VAL A 238 -12.74 -8.38 -3.16
N HIS A 239 -13.48 -8.88 -2.18
CA HIS A 239 -13.50 -8.30 -0.83
C HIS A 239 -12.20 -8.60 -0.10
#